data_AF-A0AAD9NX53-F1
#
_entry.id   AF-A0AAD9NX53-F1
#
_cell.length_a   1.000
_cell.length_b   1.000
_cell.length_c   1.000
_cell.angle_alpha   90.00
_cell.angle_beta   90.00
_cell.angle_gamma   90.00
#
_symmetry.space_group_name_H-M   'P 1'
#
loop_
_entity.id
_entity.type
_entity.pdbx_description
1 polymer ?
#
loop_
_entity_poly.entity_id
_entity_poly.type
_entity_poly.pdbx_seq_one_letter_code
_entity_poly.pdbx_strand_id
1 'polypeptide(L)'
;MILLDQDGVSALYQSVSLVLSPDRTMAVKASLAAHNIHVKVVVDDLQKVLNDIMKQNDEARQRQLVASESNYTESPARQRTRMSNAVYCLLRFSEGKDWQKWREQVLADPTWRTWICSGVPPNKPPVQPEHYMNTTEIVRWLTQAGNASSIAKTFSIGNSYEGRPTMCMKINDENQSLPIVWVDAGMHAREWISVSTAIYLIHRILFGKDSDAIYLRKNFRWYIVPNSNPDGYDYSWKHNRLWRKTRVPHTERCNGTDLNRNFGFHWGETGGCRGGDPCSDVYRGPKPFSDVESRNLRDAIWPLRTDTKLLLNLHSYHQSWLLPFTGLVSKTNDYDALKTMADKAVASLKSIHGKVFQVGRLQDFFYRVSGTELDWAKGVANITYAYVLELRPHLYADGGFTASPSNIVPSGEEIFAALVTCCRSL
;
A
#
# COMPACT_ATOMS: atom_id res chain seq x y z
N MET A 1 3.96 -13.11 19.98
CA MET A 1 4.95 -13.28 18.88
C MET A 1 6.33 -13.56 19.45
N ILE A 2 7.08 -14.50 18.87
CA ILE A 2 8.43 -14.91 19.28
C ILE A 2 9.46 -14.32 18.31
N LEU A 3 10.50 -13.64 18.82
CA LEU A 3 11.76 -13.38 18.11
C LEU A 3 12.75 -14.50 18.41
N LEU A 4 13.38 -15.06 17.37
CA LEU A 4 14.49 -16.02 17.51
C LEU A 4 15.83 -15.27 17.46
N ASP A 5 16.69 -15.46 18.45
CA ASP A 5 18.08 -14.97 18.46
C ASP A 5 19.04 -16.16 18.52
N GLN A 6 20.11 -16.13 17.72
CA GLN A 6 21.23 -17.08 17.80
C GLN A 6 22.46 -16.33 18.30
N ASP A 7 22.79 -16.57 19.57
CA ASP A 7 24.08 -16.37 20.23
C ASP A 7 25.03 -15.30 19.68
N GLY A 8 24.95 -14.10 20.26
CA GLY A 8 26.09 -13.48 20.96
C GLY A 8 27.37 -13.10 20.20
N VAL A 9 27.43 -13.11 18.87
CA VAL A 9 28.62 -12.64 18.12
C VAL A 9 28.21 -11.74 16.95
N SER A 10 28.89 -10.60 16.81
CA SER A 10 28.56 -9.47 15.95
C SER A 10 28.30 -9.82 14.46
N ALA A 11 27.13 -9.41 13.94
CA ALA A 11 26.86 -8.82 12.62
C ALA A 11 25.43 -9.17 12.15
N LEU A 12 24.61 -8.15 11.84
CA LEU A 12 23.36 -8.28 11.07
C LEU A 12 22.34 -9.31 11.61
N TYR A 13 21.62 -8.96 12.68
CA TYR A 13 20.56 -9.80 13.24
C TYR A 13 19.48 -10.17 12.19
N GLN A 14 19.43 -11.44 11.79
CA GLN A 14 18.24 -12.04 11.18
C GLN A 14 17.28 -12.49 12.29
N SER A 15 16.41 -11.58 12.75
CA SER A 15 15.36 -11.98 13.68
C SER A 15 14.15 -12.56 12.94
N VAL A 16 13.69 -13.75 13.31
CA VAL A 16 12.45 -14.33 12.77
C VAL A 16 11.27 -13.95 13.65
N SER A 17 10.25 -13.32 13.08
CA SER A 17 9.03 -12.90 13.77
C SER A 17 7.86 -13.86 13.46
N LEU A 18 7.30 -14.51 14.49
CA LEU A 18 6.22 -15.51 14.33
C LEU A 18 4.94 -15.14 15.12
N VAL A 19 3.79 -15.12 14.45
CA VAL A 19 2.47 -15.09 15.12
C VAL A 19 2.05 -16.51 15.45
N LEU A 20 1.72 -16.78 16.71
CA LEU A 20 1.29 -18.10 17.17
C LEU A 20 -0.14 -18.02 17.70
N SER A 21 -0.93 -19.06 17.41
CA SER A 21 -2.23 -19.23 18.07
C SER A 21 -2.02 -19.59 19.55
N PRO A 22 -2.96 -19.23 20.45
CA PRO A 22 -2.87 -19.58 21.87
C PRO A 22 -2.56 -21.07 22.10
N ASP A 23 -3.29 -21.94 21.40
CA ASP A 23 -3.20 -23.41 21.54
C ASP A 23 -1.83 -23.98 21.12
N ARG A 24 -1.09 -23.28 20.26
CA ARG A 24 0.23 -23.73 19.79
C ARG A 24 1.38 -23.07 20.52
N THR A 25 1.12 -22.02 21.30
CA THR A 25 2.17 -21.18 21.89
C THR A 25 3.07 -21.98 22.83
N MET A 26 2.50 -22.82 23.70
CA MET A 26 3.29 -23.63 24.63
C MET A 26 4.16 -24.66 23.90
N ALA A 27 3.58 -25.42 22.98
CA ALA A 27 4.31 -26.46 22.23
C ALA A 27 5.45 -25.88 21.39
N VAL A 28 5.22 -24.74 20.73
CA VAL A 28 6.26 -24.07 19.95
C VAL A 28 7.36 -23.52 20.84
N LYS A 29 7.03 -22.87 21.97
CA LYS A 29 8.05 -22.38 22.93
C LYS A 29 8.90 -23.53 23.47
N ALA A 30 8.28 -24.66 23.82
CA ALA A 30 9.00 -25.84 24.31
C ALA A 30 9.93 -26.42 23.24
N SER A 31 9.46 -26.54 21.99
CA SER A 31 10.27 -27.02 20.87
C SER A 31 11.47 -26.10 20.61
N LEU A 32 11.27 -24.78 20.59
CA LEU A 32 12.35 -23.82 20.39
C LEU A 32 13.38 -23.86 21.52
N ALA A 33 12.93 -23.93 22.77
CA ALA A 33 13.81 -24.07 23.92
C ALA A 33 14.63 -25.37 23.86
N ALA A 34 14.03 -26.48 23.43
CA ALA A 34 14.73 -27.75 23.24
C ALA A 34 15.83 -27.70 22.17
N HIS A 35 15.79 -26.71 21.27
CA HIS A 35 16.82 -26.46 20.24
C HIS A 35 17.75 -25.30 20.60
N ASN A 36 17.77 -24.85 21.87
CA ASN A 36 18.54 -23.69 22.34
C ASN A 36 18.26 -22.40 21.56
N ILE A 37 17.04 -22.23 21.06
CA ILE A 37 16.66 -21.00 20.35
C ILE A 37 16.02 -20.04 21.35
N HIS A 38 16.65 -18.89 21.55
CA HIS A 38 16.16 -17.86 22.46
C HIS A 38 14.91 -17.18 21.90
N VAL A 39 13.90 -17.05 22.76
CA VAL A 39 12.58 -16.52 22.42
C VAL A 39 12.31 -15.24 23.20
N LYS A 40 12.13 -14.12 22.49
CA LYS A 40 11.59 -12.89 23.10
C LYS A 40 10.12 -12.71 22.70
N VAL A 41 9.24 -12.57 23.69
CA VAL A 41 7.84 -12.21 23.46
C VAL A 41 7.74 -10.70 23.27
N VAL A 42 7.30 -10.28 22.08
CA VAL A 42 7.19 -8.85 21.71
C VAL A 42 5.76 -8.32 21.85
N VAL A 43 4.78 -9.19 21.59
CA VAL A 43 3.36 -8.93 21.76
C VAL A 43 2.76 -10.16 22.42
N ASP A 44 2.15 -9.94 23.58
CA ASP A 44 1.49 -10.94 24.42
C ASP A 44 -0.01 -11.05 24.11
N ASP A 45 -0.68 -9.93 23.82
CA ASP A 45 -2.08 -9.87 23.39
C ASP A 45 -2.22 -9.16 22.04
N LEU A 46 -2.24 -9.95 20.97
CA LEU A 46 -2.43 -9.42 19.61
C LEU A 46 -3.83 -8.82 19.43
N GLN A 47 -4.87 -9.39 20.04
CA GLN A 47 -6.23 -8.90 19.84
C GLN A 47 -6.39 -7.50 20.43
N LYS A 48 -5.80 -7.24 21.59
CA LYS A 48 -5.75 -5.90 22.17
C LYS A 48 -5.04 -4.91 21.25
N VAL A 49 -3.87 -5.26 20.72
CA VAL A 49 -3.13 -4.42 19.76
C VAL A 49 -4.00 -4.07 18.54
N LEU A 50 -4.69 -5.08 17.98
CA LEU A 50 -5.59 -4.86 16.83
C LEU A 50 -6.75 -3.92 17.17
N ASN A 51 -7.37 -4.08 18.34
CA ASN A 51 -8.46 -3.22 18.81
C ASN A 51 -7.97 -1.77 19.00
N ASP A 52 -6.80 -1.59 19.62
CA ASP A 52 -6.22 -0.27 19.88
C ASP A 52 -5.91 0.48 18.57
N ILE A 53 -5.43 -0.23 17.54
CA ILE A 53 -5.15 0.39 16.24
C ILE A 53 -6.43 0.79 15.53
N MET A 54 -7.47 -0.05 15.57
CA MET A 54 -8.77 0.30 15.00
C MET A 54 -9.36 1.53 15.69
N LYS A 55 -9.26 1.60 17.02
CA LYS A 55 -9.67 2.78 17.80
C LYS A 55 -8.89 4.03 17.38
N GLN A 56 -7.56 3.95 17.31
CA GLN A 56 -6.73 5.08 16.86
C GLN A 56 -7.07 5.51 15.43
N ASN A 57 -7.41 4.56 14.56
CA ASN A 57 -7.81 4.82 13.19
C ASN A 57 -9.14 5.58 13.11
N ASP A 58 -10.12 5.16 13.91
CA ASP A 58 -11.41 5.83 14.01
C ASP A 58 -11.27 7.24 14.60
N GLU A 59 -10.45 7.41 15.63
CA GLU A 59 -10.15 8.73 16.20
C GLU A 59 -9.48 9.66 15.16
N ALA A 60 -8.51 9.16 14.39
CA ALA A 60 -7.87 9.90 13.31
C ALA A 60 -8.87 10.30 12.22
N ARG A 61 -9.75 9.37 11.83
CA ARG A 61 -10.84 9.63 10.90
C ARG A 61 -11.79 10.73 11.41
N GLN A 62 -12.20 10.67 12.68
CA GLN A 62 -13.09 11.69 13.26
C GLN A 62 -12.43 13.07 13.32
N ARG A 63 -11.15 13.15 13.73
CA ARG A 63 -10.39 14.42 13.71
C ARG A 63 -10.37 15.04 12.32
N GLN A 64 -10.17 14.23 11.29
CA GLN A 64 -10.15 14.70 9.90
C GLN A 64 -11.51 15.19 9.43
N LEU A 65 -12.61 14.54 9.82
CA LEU A 65 -13.97 14.99 9.49
C LEU A 65 -14.26 16.36 10.11
N VAL A 66 -13.98 16.54 11.41
CA VAL A 66 -14.15 17.81 12.12
C VAL A 66 -13.30 18.93 11.50
N ALA A 67 -12.03 18.65 11.17
CA ALA A 67 -11.16 19.61 10.51
C ALA A 67 -11.65 20.00 9.10
N SER A 68 -12.30 19.08 8.39
CA SER A 68 -12.88 19.36 7.09
C SER A 68 -14.10 20.27 7.20
N GLU A 69 -14.91 20.14 8.26
CA GLU A 69 -16.06 21.01 8.59
C GLU A 69 -15.64 22.41 9.07
N SER A 70 -14.58 22.55 9.87
CA SER A 70 -14.12 23.86 10.35
C SER A 70 -13.54 24.77 9.25
N ASN A 71 -13.02 24.17 8.17
CA ASN A 71 -12.54 24.88 6.98
C ASN A 71 -13.68 25.45 6.09
N TYR A 72 -14.95 25.34 6.51
CA TYR A 72 -16.11 25.98 5.85
C TYR A 72 -16.45 27.38 6.42
N THR A 73 -15.55 28.01 7.18
CA THR A 73 -15.77 29.36 7.76
C THR A 73 -15.47 30.48 6.75
N GLU A 74 -16.46 30.82 5.92
CA GLU A 74 -16.55 32.16 5.32
C GLU A 74 -16.99 33.21 6.36
N SER A 75 -16.62 34.46 6.12
CA SER A 75 -16.84 35.66 6.96
C SER A 75 -18.20 35.69 7.72
N PRO A 76 -18.21 36.07 9.02
CA PRO A 76 -19.42 36.08 9.88
C PRO A 76 -20.59 36.95 9.38
N ALA A 77 -20.35 37.88 8.46
CA ALA A 77 -21.37 38.83 7.99
C ALA A 77 -22.42 38.20 7.05
N ARG A 78 -22.15 37.03 6.45
CA ARG A 78 -23.09 36.36 5.51
C ARG A 78 -23.96 35.27 6.16
N GLN A 79 -23.67 34.87 7.40
CA GLN A 79 -24.35 33.73 8.04
C GLN A 79 -25.75 34.06 8.58
N ARG A 80 -26.04 35.32 8.92
CA ARG A 80 -27.32 35.71 9.55
C ARG A 80 -28.55 35.60 8.64
N THR A 81 -28.39 35.37 7.34
CA THR A 81 -29.52 35.30 6.39
C THR A 81 -29.75 33.92 5.77
N ARG A 82 -28.93 32.89 6.04
CA ARG A 82 -29.09 31.56 5.41
C ARG A 82 -29.15 30.35 6.34
N MET A 83 -28.74 30.46 7.61
CA MET A 83 -28.72 29.30 8.53
C MET A 83 -29.97 29.13 9.41
N SER A 84 -30.96 30.02 9.36
CA SER A 84 -32.16 29.90 10.19
C SER A 84 -33.09 28.72 9.82
N ASN A 85 -32.85 28.04 8.69
CA ASN A 85 -33.77 27.00 8.16
C ASN A 85 -33.10 25.65 7.83
N ALA A 86 -31.88 25.37 8.28
CA ALA A 86 -31.28 24.05 8.03
C ALA A 86 -31.76 23.03 9.08
N VAL A 87 -32.43 21.96 8.63
CA VAL A 87 -32.92 20.85 9.46
C VAL A 87 -31.99 19.65 9.31
N TYR A 88 -31.48 19.11 10.42
CA TYR A 88 -30.79 17.83 10.44
C TYR A 88 -31.84 16.70 10.40
N CYS A 89 -31.93 15.97 9.29
CA CYS A 89 -32.90 14.89 9.11
C CYS A 89 -32.25 13.52 9.32
N LEU A 90 -32.54 12.86 10.44
CA LEU A 90 -32.22 11.45 10.64
C LEU A 90 -33.40 10.60 10.12
N LEU A 91 -33.21 9.91 8.99
CA LEU A 91 -34.25 9.03 8.44
C LEU A 91 -34.24 7.70 9.20
N ARG A 92 -35.23 7.47 10.08
CA ARG A 92 -35.54 6.16 10.66
C ARG A 92 -36.59 5.47 9.81
N PHE A 93 -36.30 4.25 9.36
CA PHE A 93 -37.25 3.43 8.61
C PHE A 93 -38.04 2.53 9.56
N SER A 94 -39.34 2.38 9.32
CA SER A 94 -40.16 1.38 9.99
C SER A 94 -39.75 -0.03 9.53
N GLU A 95 -39.76 -1.01 10.44
CA GLU A 95 -39.43 -2.40 10.13
C GLU A 95 -40.28 -2.94 8.96
N GLY A 96 -39.65 -3.73 8.08
CA GLY A 96 -40.33 -4.45 7.00
C GLY A 96 -40.32 -3.82 5.60
N LYS A 97 -39.65 -2.68 5.37
CA LYS A 97 -39.45 -2.15 4.00
C LYS A 97 -38.13 -2.63 3.38
N ASP A 98 -38.21 -3.06 2.12
CA ASP A 98 -37.05 -3.45 1.31
C ASP A 98 -36.18 -2.22 0.99
N TRP A 99 -35.06 -2.14 1.71
CA TRP A 99 -34.06 -1.09 1.59
C TRP A 99 -33.50 -0.95 0.17
N GLN A 100 -33.30 -2.05 -0.56
CA GLN A 100 -32.71 -2.00 -1.90
C GLN A 100 -33.67 -1.33 -2.87
N LYS A 101 -34.94 -1.72 -2.83
CA LYS A 101 -35.99 -1.14 -3.68
C LYS A 101 -36.22 0.34 -3.41
N TRP A 102 -36.19 0.77 -2.14
CA TRP A 102 -36.31 2.19 -1.79
C TRP A 102 -35.08 2.98 -2.26
N ARG A 103 -33.86 2.47 -2.04
CA ARG A 103 -32.62 3.11 -2.49
C ARG A 103 -32.60 3.29 -4.00
N GLU A 104 -33.05 2.28 -4.76
CA GLU A 104 -33.17 2.37 -6.22
C GLU A 104 -34.14 3.47 -6.65
N GLN A 105 -35.30 3.57 -5.99
CA GLN A 105 -36.29 4.61 -6.28
C GLN A 105 -35.78 6.03 -5.94
N VAL A 106 -35.11 6.20 -4.81
CA VAL A 106 -34.53 7.49 -4.40
C VAL A 106 -33.37 7.89 -5.30
N LEU A 107 -32.51 6.94 -5.66
CA LEU A 107 -31.41 7.20 -6.60
C LEU A 107 -31.90 7.34 -8.05
N ALA A 108 -33.12 6.92 -8.39
CA ALA A 108 -33.71 7.15 -9.70
C ALA A 108 -34.29 8.57 -9.83
N ASP A 109 -34.64 9.22 -8.70
CA ASP A 109 -35.12 10.59 -8.68
C ASP A 109 -33.94 11.59 -8.84
N PRO A 110 -33.91 12.38 -9.92
CA PRO A 110 -32.84 13.35 -10.18
C PRO A 110 -32.70 14.43 -9.10
N THR A 111 -33.79 14.74 -8.40
CA THR A 111 -33.88 15.75 -7.34
C THR A 111 -33.14 15.27 -6.09
N TRP A 112 -33.32 14.01 -5.72
CA TRP A 112 -32.58 13.40 -4.61
C TRP A 112 -31.11 13.18 -4.93
N ARG A 113 -30.76 12.82 -6.18
CA ARG A 113 -29.36 12.78 -6.63
C ARG A 113 -28.67 14.13 -6.46
N THR A 114 -29.34 15.22 -6.84
CA THR A 114 -28.77 16.56 -6.71
C THR A 114 -28.70 17.05 -5.27
N TRP A 115 -29.56 16.58 -4.36
CA TRP A 115 -29.53 16.96 -2.94
C TRP A 115 -28.59 16.10 -2.07
N ILE A 116 -28.41 14.82 -2.38
CA ILE A 116 -27.52 13.91 -1.64
C ILE A 116 -26.07 14.00 -2.16
N CYS A 117 -25.88 14.19 -3.47
CA CYS A 117 -24.54 14.24 -4.08
C CYS A 117 -23.95 15.66 -4.15
N SER A 118 -24.64 16.70 -3.67
CA SER A 118 -24.15 18.08 -3.66
C SER A 118 -23.19 18.41 -2.50
N GLY A 119 -22.89 17.45 -1.62
CA GLY A 119 -22.08 17.69 -0.41
C GLY A 119 -20.57 17.91 -0.63
N VAL A 120 -20.03 17.56 -1.80
CA VAL A 120 -18.63 17.88 -2.15
C VAL A 120 -18.64 18.51 -3.54
N PRO A 121 -18.24 19.78 -3.69
CA PRO A 121 -18.09 20.37 -5.02
C PRO A 121 -17.18 19.44 -5.84
N PRO A 122 -17.58 19.03 -7.06
CA PRO A 122 -16.80 18.10 -7.89
C PRO A 122 -15.35 18.53 -8.14
N ASN A 123 -15.01 19.78 -7.82
CA ASN A 123 -13.71 20.38 -8.01
C ASN A 123 -12.89 20.60 -6.72
N LYS A 124 -13.39 20.24 -5.52
CA LYS A 124 -12.61 20.46 -4.28
C LYS A 124 -11.61 19.31 -4.08
N PRO A 125 -10.29 19.61 -4.00
CA PRO A 125 -9.28 18.60 -3.69
C PRO A 125 -9.62 17.84 -2.40
N PRO A 126 -9.50 16.50 -2.36
CA PRO A 126 -9.63 15.78 -1.12
C PRO A 126 -8.49 16.15 -0.18
N VAL A 127 -8.78 16.14 1.12
CA VAL A 127 -7.74 16.29 2.15
C VAL A 127 -6.83 15.06 2.19
N GLN A 128 -5.56 15.26 2.56
CA GLN A 128 -4.62 14.18 2.87
C GLN A 128 -5.21 13.28 3.96
N PRO A 129 -5.38 11.97 3.73
CA PRO A 129 -5.81 11.04 4.77
C PRO A 129 -4.75 10.88 5.87
N GLU A 130 -5.20 10.95 7.12
CA GLU A 130 -4.40 10.67 8.33
C GLU A 130 -4.82 9.35 9.01
N HIS A 131 -5.72 8.62 8.36
CA HIS A 131 -6.20 7.31 8.80
C HIS A 131 -6.06 6.30 7.65
N TYR A 132 -5.99 5.02 7.98
CA TYR A 132 -6.11 3.94 7.01
C TYR A 132 -7.53 3.91 6.46
N MET A 133 -7.63 3.96 5.13
CA MET A 133 -8.89 3.91 4.40
C MET A 133 -9.18 2.46 3.99
N ASN A 134 -10.44 2.05 4.10
CA ASN A 134 -10.89 0.79 3.51
C ASN A 134 -11.00 0.89 1.97
N THR A 135 -11.24 -0.22 1.29
CA THR A 135 -11.34 -0.29 -0.18
C THR A 135 -12.33 0.72 -0.77
N THR A 136 -13.49 0.91 -0.12
CA THR A 136 -14.53 1.84 -0.60
C THR A 136 -14.10 3.29 -0.46
N GLU A 137 -13.43 3.63 0.64
CA GLU A 137 -12.89 4.97 0.88
C GLU A 137 -11.76 5.30 -0.10
N ILE A 138 -10.87 4.35 -0.37
CA ILE A 138 -9.79 4.51 -1.36
C ILE A 138 -10.36 4.85 -2.73
N VAL A 139 -11.35 4.09 -3.22
CA VAL A 139 -11.97 4.35 -4.53
C VAL A 139 -12.61 5.73 -4.56
N ARG A 140 -13.39 6.10 -3.53
CA ARG A 140 -14.01 7.44 -3.44
C ARG A 140 -12.97 8.56 -3.41
N TRP A 141 -11.93 8.41 -2.61
CA TRP A 141 -10.86 9.39 -2.47
C TRP A 141 -10.12 9.59 -3.80
N LEU A 142 -9.79 8.50 -4.49
CA LEU A 142 -9.14 8.55 -5.80
C LEU A 142 -10.03 9.26 -6.82
N THR A 143 -11.31 8.88 -6.92
CA THR A 143 -12.26 9.54 -7.83
C THR A 143 -12.37 11.04 -7.54
N GLN A 144 -12.44 11.43 -6.27
CA GLN A 144 -12.46 12.84 -5.89
C GLN A 144 -11.15 13.55 -6.28
N ALA A 145 -9.99 12.95 -6.01
CA ALA A 145 -8.69 13.52 -6.39
C ALA A 145 -8.55 13.70 -7.90
N GLY A 146 -9.01 12.73 -8.70
CA GLY A 146 -9.02 12.79 -10.16
C GLY A 146 -9.90 13.92 -10.67
N ASN A 147 -11.14 14.03 -10.16
CA ASN A 147 -12.08 15.08 -10.58
C ASN A 147 -11.61 16.50 -10.21
N ALA A 148 -10.86 16.63 -9.10
CA ALA A 148 -10.34 17.92 -8.64
C ALA A 148 -9.10 18.42 -9.41
N SER A 149 -8.59 17.68 -10.40
CA SER A 149 -7.37 18.03 -11.13
C SER A 149 -7.52 17.83 -12.64
N SER A 150 -7.26 18.88 -13.42
CA SER A 150 -7.34 18.83 -14.90
C SER A 150 -6.27 17.95 -15.55
N ILE A 151 -5.20 17.60 -14.83
CA ILE A 151 -4.09 16.79 -15.33
C ILE A 151 -4.13 15.35 -14.79
N ALA A 152 -5.14 14.99 -14.00
CA ALA A 152 -5.24 13.69 -13.36
C ALA A 152 -6.49 12.94 -13.84
N LYS A 153 -6.36 11.62 -13.97
CA LYS A 153 -7.49 10.73 -14.27
C LYS A 153 -7.36 9.48 -13.43
N THR A 154 -8.47 8.95 -12.94
CA THR A 154 -8.51 7.64 -12.30
C THR A 154 -9.14 6.62 -13.24
N PHE A 155 -8.56 5.43 -13.30
CA PHE A 155 -9.10 4.32 -14.07
C PHE A 155 -8.78 2.99 -13.39
N SER A 156 -9.45 1.92 -13.82
CA SER A 156 -9.15 0.56 -13.35
C SER A 156 -8.14 -0.08 -14.31
N ILE A 157 -7.06 -0.68 -13.77
CA ILE A 157 -6.11 -1.51 -14.56
C ILE A 157 -6.61 -2.95 -14.75
N GLY A 158 -7.81 -3.25 -14.26
CA GLY A 158 -8.43 -4.57 -14.27
C GLY A 158 -9.13 -4.85 -12.95
N ASN A 159 -9.90 -5.94 -12.91
CA ASN A 159 -10.60 -6.35 -11.70
C ASN A 159 -9.83 -7.46 -10.98
N SER A 160 -9.97 -7.49 -9.66
CA SER A 160 -9.51 -8.59 -8.81
C SER A 160 -10.36 -9.85 -9.01
N TYR A 161 -9.98 -10.96 -8.38
CA TYR A 161 -10.71 -12.23 -8.47
C TYR A 161 -12.18 -12.12 -8.06
N GLU A 162 -12.48 -11.42 -6.97
CA GLU A 162 -13.84 -11.18 -6.46
C GLU A 162 -14.51 -9.97 -7.13
N GLY A 163 -13.92 -9.41 -8.21
CA GLY A 163 -14.55 -8.41 -9.07
C GLY A 163 -14.40 -6.96 -8.62
N ARG A 164 -13.52 -6.65 -7.66
CA ARG A 164 -13.24 -5.26 -7.25
C ARG A 164 -12.28 -4.59 -8.25
N PRO A 165 -12.48 -3.32 -8.60
CA PRO A 165 -11.57 -2.62 -9.52
C PRO A 165 -10.21 -2.37 -8.85
N THR A 166 -9.14 -2.64 -9.59
CA THR A 166 -7.77 -2.29 -9.19
C THR A 166 -7.48 -0.88 -9.71
N MET A 167 -7.63 0.12 -8.84
CA MET A 167 -7.60 1.52 -9.24
C MET A 167 -6.17 2.05 -9.42
N CYS A 168 -5.98 2.81 -10.49
CA CYS A 168 -4.76 3.57 -10.79
C CYS A 168 -5.08 5.06 -10.94
N MET A 169 -4.23 5.90 -10.34
CA MET A 169 -4.17 7.33 -10.61
C MET A 169 -3.10 7.58 -11.67
N LYS A 170 -3.51 8.15 -12.81
CA LYS A 170 -2.58 8.69 -13.81
C LYS A 170 -2.51 10.20 -13.75
N ILE A 171 -1.30 10.75 -13.80
CA ILE A 171 -1.05 12.20 -13.71
C ILE A 171 -0.17 12.62 -14.87
N ASN A 172 -0.56 13.71 -15.55
CA ASN A 172 0.17 14.34 -16.66
C ASN A 172 0.32 13.45 -17.92
N ASP A 173 -0.54 12.44 -18.06
CA ASP A 173 -0.46 11.42 -19.11
C ASP A 173 -0.63 11.99 -20.54
N GLU A 174 -1.22 13.16 -20.71
CA GLU A 174 -1.36 13.79 -22.05
C GLU A 174 0.01 14.20 -22.64
N ASN A 175 1.04 14.42 -21.81
CA ASN A 175 2.37 14.79 -22.29
C ASN A 175 3.28 13.56 -22.49
N GLN A 176 3.15 12.95 -23.67
CA GLN A 176 3.87 11.72 -24.04
C GLN A 176 5.40 11.89 -24.15
N SER A 177 5.93 13.11 -24.14
CA SER A 177 7.39 13.35 -24.16
C SER A 177 8.09 13.11 -22.81
N LEU A 178 7.33 13.02 -21.72
CA LEU A 178 7.90 12.92 -20.38
C LEU A 178 8.15 11.47 -19.96
N PRO A 179 9.21 11.21 -19.17
CA PRO A 179 9.45 9.89 -18.59
C PRO A 179 8.32 9.49 -17.63
N ILE A 180 8.09 8.18 -17.51
CA ILE A 180 7.11 7.61 -16.59
C ILE A 180 7.78 7.20 -15.29
N VAL A 181 7.11 7.53 -14.18
CA VAL A 181 7.33 6.93 -12.86
C VAL A 181 6.13 6.08 -12.49
N TRP A 182 6.39 4.80 -12.25
CA TRP A 182 5.41 3.84 -11.77
C TRP A 182 5.56 3.63 -10.27
N VAL A 183 4.46 3.68 -9.53
CA VAL A 183 4.42 3.34 -8.11
C VAL A 183 3.24 2.42 -7.86
N ASP A 184 3.45 1.30 -7.21
CA ASP A 184 2.36 0.45 -6.77
C ASP A 184 2.57 -0.01 -5.34
N ALA A 185 1.48 -0.37 -4.68
CA ALA A 185 1.46 -0.68 -3.25
C ALA A 185 0.37 -1.70 -2.92
N GLY A 186 0.39 -2.22 -1.70
CA GLY A 186 -0.67 -3.07 -1.19
C GLY A 186 -0.77 -4.44 -1.86
N MET A 187 0.29 -4.93 -2.51
CA MET A 187 0.32 -6.32 -3.03
C MET A 187 0.07 -7.34 -1.92
N HIS A 188 0.65 -7.09 -0.74
CA HIS A 188 0.34 -7.82 0.48
C HIS A 188 -0.71 -7.07 1.30
N ALA A 189 -1.84 -7.71 1.52
CA ALA A 189 -3.03 -7.08 2.07
C ALA A 189 -2.85 -6.44 3.47
N ARG A 190 -2.05 -7.06 4.35
CA ARG A 190 -1.81 -6.59 5.72
C ARG A 190 -0.94 -5.33 5.83
N GLU A 191 -0.30 -4.91 4.75
CA GLU A 191 0.70 -3.84 4.73
C GLU A 191 0.05 -2.46 4.54
N TRP A 192 -0.91 -2.10 5.40
CA TRP A 192 -1.77 -0.92 5.22
C TRP A 192 -1.00 0.40 5.03
N ILE A 193 0.18 0.53 5.63
CA ILE A 193 1.02 1.73 5.49
C ILE A 193 1.54 1.95 4.07
N SER A 194 1.72 0.89 3.26
CA SER A 194 2.13 1.05 1.86
C SER A 194 1.01 1.67 1.03
N VAL A 195 -0.22 1.20 1.22
CA VAL A 195 -1.43 1.75 0.58
C VAL A 195 -1.60 3.23 0.92
N SER A 196 -1.53 3.58 2.21
CA SER A 196 -1.64 4.97 2.65
C SER A 196 -0.49 5.85 2.18
N THR A 197 0.73 5.32 2.08
CA THR A 197 1.90 6.05 1.54
C THR A 197 1.71 6.34 0.05
N ALA A 198 1.22 5.40 -0.75
CA ALA A 198 0.91 5.65 -2.17
C ALA A 198 -0.16 6.74 -2.35
N ILE A 199 -1.21 6.73 -1.52
CA ILE A 199 -2.24 7.79 -1.49
C ILE A 199 -1.65 9.14 -1.10
N TYR A 200 -0.74 9.17 -0.12
CA TYR A 200 -0.02 10.37 0.25
C TYR A 200 0.79 10.95 -0.92
N LEU A 201 1.51 10.10 -1.67
CA LEU A 201 2.26 10.53 -2.85
C LEU A 201 1.34 11.14 -3.91
N ILE A 202 0.18 10.53 -4.19
CA ILE A 202 -0.83 11.09 -5.10
C ILE A 202 -1.24 12.50 -4.65
N HIS A 203 -1.61 12.64 -3.37
CA HIS A 203 -2.04 13.92 -2.83
C HIS A 203 -0.95 14.99 -2.93
N ARG A 204 0.30 14.66 -2.55
CA ARG A 204 1.43 15.60 -2.63
C ARG A 204 1.76 16.02 -4.05
N ILE A 205 1.78 15.09 -5.00
CA ILE A 205 2.09 15.40 -6.40
C ILE A 205 1.01 16.29 -7.02
N LEU A 206 -0.27 16.01 -6.75
CA LEU A 206 -1.38 16.77 -7.32
C LEU A 206 -1.55 18.14 -6.67
N PHE A 207 -1.53 18.20 -5.34
CA PHE A 207 -2.00 19.36 -4.58
C PHE A 207 -0.90 20.07 -3.80
N GLY A 208 0.32 19.52 -3.78
CA GLY A 208 1.49 20.18 -3.24
C GLY A 208 1.83 21.47 -4.01
N LYS A 209 2.07 22.53 -3.25
CA LYS A 209 2.40 23.88 -3.75
C LYS A 209 3.88 24.21 -3.64
N ASP A 210 4.65 23.38 -2.94
CA ASP A 210 6.10 23.52 -2.82
C ASP A 210 6.80 23.22 -4.16
N SER A 211 8.05 23.68 -4.28
CA SER A 211 8.85 23.54 -5.52
C SER A 211 9.07 22.09 -5.92
N ASP A 212 9.14 21.16 -4.96
CA ASP A 212 9.41 19.76 -5.24
C ASP A 212 8.18 19.09 -5.84
N ALA A 213 6.99 19.33 -5.27
CA ALA A 213 5.73 18.88 -5.84
C ALA A 213 5.49 19.45 -7.25
N ILE A 214 5.79 20.73 -7.45
CA ILE A 214 5.70 21.37 -8.78
C ILE A 214 6.68 20.72 -9.77
N TYR A 215 7.93 20.47 -9.34
CA TYR A 215 8.95 19.83 -10.16
C TYR A 215 8.51 18.43 -10.60
N LEU A 216 8.06 17.59 -9.67
CA LEU A 216 7.57 16.25 -9.95
C LEU A 216 6.39 16.26 -10.94
N ARG A 217 5.42 17.16 -10.72
CA ARG A 217 4.23 17.28 -11.56
C ARG A 217 4.54 17.74 -12.98
N LYS A 218 5.55 18.59 -13.18
CA LYS A 218 5.89 19.16 -14.49
C LYS A 218 6.77 18.26 -15.35
N ASN A 219 7.61 17.42 -14.75
CA ASN A 219 8.67 16.71 -15.46
C ASN A 219 8.42 15.20 -15.64
N PHE A 220 7.34 14.66 -15.07
CA PHE A 220 7.06 13.22 -15.11
C PHE A 220 5.59 12.94 -15.42
N ARG A 221 5.37 11.78 -16.04
CA ARG A 221 4.09 11.08 -16.05
C ARG A 221 4.05 10.11 -14.88
N TRP A 222 2.92 10.03 -14.20
CA TRP A 222 2.77 9.18 -13.02
C TRP A 222 1.70 8.15 -13.25
N TYR A 223 1.99 6.90 -12.87
CA TYR A 223 0.99 5.84 -12.71
C TYR A 223 1.14 5.28 -11.32
N ILE A 224 0.12 5.52 -10.47
CA ILE A 224 0.15 5.14 -9.07
C ILE A 224 -1.02 4.21 -8.78
N VAL A 225 -0.72 2.96 -8.39
CA VAL A 225 -1.70 1.93 -8.00
C VAL A 225 -1.63 1.74 -6.49
N PRO A 226 -2.49 2.40 -5.69
CA PRO A 226 -2.34 2.34 -4.24
C PRO A 226 -2.66 0.99 -3.63
N ASN A 227 -3.45 0.16 -4.32
CA ASN A 227 -3.85 -1.15 -3.82
C ASN A 227 -3.94 -2.16 -4.97
N SER A 228 -2.85 -2.91 -5.15
CA SER A 228 -2.73 -3.97 -6.17
C SER A 228 -3.44 -5.26 -5.80
N ASN A 229 -3.90 -5.44 -4.55
CA ASN A 229 -4.65 -6.61 -4.08
C ASN A 229 -5.94 -6.20 -3.35
N PRO A 230 -6.96 -5.67 -4.08
CA PRO A 230 -8.18 -5.15 -3.47
C PRO A 230 -8.94 -6.17 -2.62
N ASP A 231 -8.98 -7.44 -3.02
CA ASP A 231 -9.72 -8.48 -2.30
C ASP A 231 -9.02 -8.88 -1.01
N GLY A 232 -7.71 -9.10 -1.07
CA GLY A 232 -6.92 -9.37 0.11
C GLY A 232 -7.01 -8.21 1.09
N TYR A 233 -6.89 -6.97 0.61
CA TYR A 233 -6.99 -5.78 1.45
C TYR A 233 -8.37 -5.68 2.12
N ASP A 234 -9.47 -5.86 1.38
CA ASP A 234 -10.83 -5.90 1.95
C ASP A 234 -11.00 -7.01 3.00
N TYR A 235 -10.43 -8.19 2.73
CA TYR A 235 -10.42 -9.30 3.68
C TYR A 235 -9.63 -8.97 4.95
N SER A 236 -8.56 -8.17 4.85
CA SER A 236 -7.81 -7.68 6.02
C SER A 236 -8.58 -6.69 6.88
N TRP A 237 -9.56 -5.98 6.32
CA TRP A 237 -10.46 -5.12 7.08
C TRP A 237 -11.57 -5.90 7.79
N LYS A 238 -12.10 -6.93 7.12
CA LYS A 238 -13.35 -7.58 7.55
C LYS A 238 -13.18 -8.88 8.32
N HIS A 239 -12.09 -9.60 8.08
CA HIS A 239 -11.97 -11.00 8.53
C HIS A 239 -10.64 -11.31 9.20
N ASN A 240 -9.52 -10.96 8.57
CA ASN A 240 -8.19 -11.27 9.12
C ASN A 240 -7.19 -10.16 8.83
N ARG A 241 -6.95 -9.31 9.81
CA ARG A 241 -6.04 -8.16 9.71
C ARG A 241 -4.62 -8.50 9.26
N LEU A 242 -4.17 -9.74 9.47
CA LEU A 242 -2.84 -10.21 9.08
C LEU A 242 -2.83 -11.03 7.77
N TRP A 243 -3.95 -11.03 7.03
CA TRP A 243 -4.02 -11.65 5.70
C TRP A 243 -3.03 -11.01 4.74
N ARG A 244 -2.31 -11.83 3.97
CA ARG A 244 -1.25 -11.37 3.04
C ARG A 244 -1.65 -11.54 1.58
N LYS A 245 -2.20 -12.70 1.24
CA LYS A 245 -2.33 -13.20 -0.14
C LYS A 245 -3.50 -12.57 -0.91
N THR A 246 -3.65 -12.93 -2.18
CA THR A 246 -4.90 -12.72 -2.94
C THR A 246 -6.05 -13.56 -2.35
N ARG A 247 -7.21 -13.62 -3.03
CA ARG A 247 -8.39 -14.39 -2.58
C ARG A 247 -8.81 -15.52 -3.51
N VAL A 248 -8.01 -15.85 -4.53
CA VAL A 248 -8.25 -16.97 -5.46
C VAL A 248 -8.29 -18.30 -4.68
N PRO A 249 -9.38 -19.10 -4.73
CA PRO A 249 -9.44 -20.39 -4.06
C PRO A 249 -8.55 -21.42 -4.79
N HIS A 250 -7.74 -22.16 -4.03
CA HIS A 250 -6.88 -23.23 -4.58
C HIS A 250 -7.25 -24.61 -4.03
N THR A 251 -7.76 -24.68 -2.80
CA THR A 251 -8.33 -25.89 -2.20
C THR A 251 -9.56 -25.50 -1.37
N GLU A 252 -10.29 -26.48 -0.82
CA GLU A 252 -11.42 -26.21 0.09
C GLU A 252 -11.05 -25.37 1.31
N ARG A 253 -9.78 -25.39 1.74
CA ARG A 253 -9.32 -24.74 2.98
C ARG A 253 -8.38 -23.57 2.77
N CYS A 254 -7.80 -23.45 1.58
CA CYS A 254 -6.67 -22.57 1.34
C CYS A 254 -6.90 -21.71 0.10
N ASN A 255 -7.00 -20.40 0.38
CA ASN A 255 -7.20 -19.37 -0.63
C ASN A 255 -5.96 -18.48 -0.71
N GLY A 256 -5.80 -17.89 -1.89
CA GLY A 256 -4.83 -16.88 -2.19
C GLY A 256 -3.47 -17.41 -2.62
N THR A 257 -2.85 -16.64 -3.49
CA THR A 257 -1.45 -16.71 -3.89
C THR A 257 -0.70 -15.55 -3.26
N ASP A 258 0.57 -15.73 -2.90
CA ASP A 258 1.47 -14.62 -2.62
C ASP A 258 1.70 -13.86 -3.93
N LEU A 259 1.10 -12.67 -4.03
CA LEU A 259 1.13 -11.89 -5.27
C LEU A 259 2.56 -11.57 -5.71
N ASN A 260 3.47 -11.32 -4.76
CA ASN A 260 4.89 -11.05 -5.04
C ASN A 260 5.73 -12.35 -5.14
N ARG A 261 5.10 -13.48 -5.44
CA ARG A 261 5.72 -14.73 -5.91
C ARG A 261 5.13 -15.20 -7.23
N ASN A 262 4.21 -14.43 -7.82
CA ASN A 262 3.40 -14.84 -8.96
C ASN A 262 3.88 -14.24 -10.30
N PHE A 263 5.01 -13.55 -10.35
CA PHE A 263 5.51 -12.92 -11.59
C PHE A 263 6.38 -13.87 -12.41
N GLY A 264 6.38 -13.68 -13.73
CA GLY A 264 7.07 -14.55 -14.69
C GLY A 264 8.56 -14.21 -14.88
N PHE A 265 9.37 -14.38 -13.84
CA PHE A 265 10.84 -14.35 -13.92
C PHE A 265 11.44 -15.33 -12.92
N HIS A 266 12.19 -16.34 -13.43
CA HIS A 266 12.74 -17.45 -12.64
C HIS A 266 11.71 -18.11 -11.70
N TRP A 267 10.45 -18.19 -12.14
CA TRP A 267 9.31 -18.44 -11.26
C TRP A 267 9.40 -19.77 -10.49
N GLY A 268 9.53 -19.65 -9.17
CA GLY A 268 9.66 -20.74 -8.21
C GLY A 268 10.90 -21.61 -8.37
N GLU A 269 11.98 -21.03 -8.90
CA GLU A 269 13.33 -21.58 -8.77
C GLU A 269 13.89 -21.38 -7.34
N THR A 270 13.45 -20.33 -6.64
CA THR A 270 13.83 -20.03 -5.24
C THR A 270 12.62 -19.58 -4.42
N GLY A 271 12.73 -19.59 -3.09
CA GLY A 271 11.62 -19.26 -2.16
C GLY A 271 11.18 -20.41 -1.23
N GLY A 272 11.90 -21.53 -1.27
CA GLY A 272 11.74 -22.66 -0.33
C GLY A 272 10.57 -23.60 -0.64
N CYS A 273 10.57 -24.77 0.00
CA CYS A 273 9.62 -25.86 -0.27
C CYS A 273 8.17 -25.45 -0.02
N ARG A 274 7.91 -24.51 0.90
CA ARG A 274 6.56 -24.00 1.19
C ARG A 274 5.98 -23.15 0.07
N GLY A 275 6.76 -22.74 -0.92
CA GLY A 275 6.25 -22.02 -2.09
C GLY A 275 5.28 -22.84 -2.92
N GLY A 276 5.36 -24.18 -2.87
CA GLY A 276 4.45 -25.08 -3.59
C GLY A 276 3.18 -25.48 -2.82
N ASP A 277 3.05 -25.09 -1.55
CA ASP A 277 1.91 -25.44 -0.71
C ASP A 277 0.82 -24.35 -0.77
N PRO A 278 -0.39 -24.63 -1.30
CA PRO A 278 -1.48 -23.65 -1.37
C PRO A 278 -1.87 -23.00 -0.04
N CYS A 279 -1.59 -23.66 1.08
CA CYS A 279 -1.88 -23.17 2.43
C CYS A 279 -0.80 -22.26 3.00
N SER A 280 0.35 -22.16 2.33
CA SER A 280 1.46 -21.29 2.72
C SER A 280 1.16 -19.82 2.44
N ASP A 281 1.66 -18.93 3.29
CA ASP A 281 1.67 -17.47 3.08
C ASP A 281 2.56 -17.04 1.91
N VAL A 282 3.49 -17.90 1.49
CA VAL A 282 4.41 -17.67 0.35
C VAL A 282 4.08 -18.56 -0.86
N TYR A 283 2.86 -19.09 -0.93
CA TYR A 283 2.43 -19.91 -2.06
C TYR A 283 2.56 -19.14 -3.38
N ARG A 284 3.32 -19.68 -4.34
CA ARG A 284 3.64 -18.98 -5.61
C ARG A 284 2.54 -19.03 -6.67
N GLY A 285 1.48 -19.79 -6.41
CA GLY A 285 0.43 -20.09 -7.38
C GLY A 285 0.75 -21.34 -8.21
N PRO A 286 -0.18 -21.80 -9.06
CA PRO A 286 0.01 -22.97 -9.92
C PRO A 286 0.89 -22.70 -11.15
N LYS A 287 1.04 -21.43 -11.57
CA LYS A 287 1.87 -20.99 -12.71
C LYS A 287 2.20 -19.50 -12.58
N PRO A 288 3.23 -18.97 -13.27
CA PRO A 288 3.44 -17.52 -13.31
C PRO A 288 2.22 -16.83 -13.90
N PHE A 289 1.89 -15.67 -13.33
CA PHE A 289 0.72 -14.87 -13.63
C PHE A 289 -0.60 -15.65 -13.54
N SER A 290 -0.72 -16.57 -12.56
CA SER A 290 -1.96 -17.32 -12.31
C SER A 290 -3.09 -16.42 -11.79
N ASP A 291 -2.73 -15.44 -10.96
CA ASP A 291 -3.69 -14.55 -10.30
C ASP A 291 -3.96 -13.34 -11.18
N VAL A 292 -5.23 -12.90 -11.24
CA VAL A 292 -5.64 -11.81 -12.14
C VAL A 292 -4.99 -10.49 -11.74
N GLU A 293 -4.74 -10.28 -10.46
CA GLU A 293 -4.08 -9.09 -9.91
C GLU A 293 -2.66 -8.94 -10.46
N SER A 294 -1.90 -10.04 -10.60
CA SER A 294 -0.55 -10.01 -11.18
C SER A 294 -0.58 -9.74 -12.68
N ARG A 295 -1.61 -10.23 -13.38
CA ARG A 295 -1.84 -9.95 -14.80
C ARG A 295 -2.22 -8.49 -15.02
N ASN A 296 -3.07 -7.93 -14.16
CA ASN A 296 -3.46 -6.52 -14.24
C ASN A 296 -2.22 -5.60 -14.15
N LEU A 297 -1.30 -5.86 -13.21
CA LEU A 297 -0.04 -5.13 -13.11
C LEU A 297 0.83 -5.31 -14.36
N ARG A 298 1.06 -6.57 -14.78
CA ARG A 298 1.83 -6.88 -15.99
C ARG A 298 1.28 -6.15 -17.21
N ASP A 299 -0.02 -6.24 -17.45
CA ASP A 299 -0.68 -5.74 -18.65
C ASP A 299 -0.79 -4.21 -18.64
N ALA A 300 -0.78 -3.58 -17.48
CA ALA A 300 -0.69 -2.12 -17.35
C ALA A 300 0.74 -1.59 -17.51
N ILE A 301 1.75 -2.28 -16.96
CA ILE A 301 3.17 -1.88 -17.06
C ILE A 301 3.73 -2.14 -18.45
N TRP A 302 3.40 -3.29 -19.06
CA TRP A 302 4.00 -3.74 -20.31
C TRP A 302 3.96 -2.72 -21.44
N PRO A 303 2.82 -2.08 -21.79
CA PRO A 303 2.79 -1.09 -22.86
C PRO A 303 3.58 0.19 -22.53
N LEU A 304 3.85 0.48 -21.26
CA LEU A 304 4.53 1.69 -20.80
C LEU A 304 6.04 1.50 -20.56
N ARG A 305 6.52 0.25 -20.54
CA ARG A 305 7.84 -0.14 -20.03
C ARG A 305 9.04 0.60 -20.64
N THR A 306 8.95 1.03 -21.90
CA THR A 306 10.04 1.76 -22.58
C THR A 306 10.23 3.18 -22.04
N ASP A 307 9.12 3.78 -21.61
CA ASP A 307 9.06 5.16 -21.09
C ASP A 307 9.19 5.19 -19.57
N THR A 308 8.89 4.08 -18.88
CA THR A 308 9.07 3.92 -17.44
C THR A 308 10.55 3.91 -17.08
N LYS A 309 11.01 4.98 -16.43
CA LYS A 309 12.39 5.12 -15.96
C LYS A 309 12.57 4.67 -14.52
N LEU A 310 11.52 4.81 -13.70
CA LEU A 310 11.50 4.44 -12.29
C LEU A 310 10.25 3.63 -11.96
N LEU A 311 10.42 2.49 -11.30
CA LEU A 311 9.37 1.69 -10.68
C LEU A 311 9.65 1.51 -9.19
N LEU A 312 8.69 1.88 -8.35
CA LEU A 312 8.74 1.68 -6.90
C LEU A 312 7.57 0.79 -6.45
N ASN A 313 7.88 -0.41 -5.96
CA ASN A 313 6.91 -1.31 -5.36
C ASN A 313 6.97 -1.18 -3.83
N LEU A 314 5.90 -0.64 -3.22
CA LEU A 314 5.85 -0.28 -1.81
C LEU A 314 5.30 -1.44 -0.97
N HIS A 315 6.12 -1.87 -0.02
CA HIS A 315 5.86 -2.91 0.96
C HIS A 315 6.01 -2.38 2.39
N SER A 316 5.69 -3.20 3.39
CA SER A 316 6.13 -2.97 4.77
C SER A 316 6.30 -4.31 5.45
N TYR A 317 7.15 -4.46 6.44
CA TYR A 317 7.92 -3.45 7.15
C TYR A 317 9.38 -3.91 7.18
N HIS A 318 10.31 -2.97 7.27
CA HIS A 318 11.72 -3.25 7.61
C HIS A 318 12.57 -1.97 7.59
N GLN A 319 12.11 -0.91 6.92
CA GLN A 319 12.96 0.21 6.48
C GLN A 319 14.13 -0.27 5.61
N SER A 320 13.80 -0.82 4.44
CA SER A 320 14.78 -1.24 3.43
C SER A 320 14.46 -0.71 2.06
N TRP A 321 15.52 -0.45 1.29
CA TRP A 321 15.49 -0.11 -0.12
C TRP A 321 16.16 -1.26 -0.89
N LEU A 322 15.33 -2.11 -1.48
CA LEU A 322 15.76 -3.37 -2.04
C LEU A 322 16.08 -3.25 -3.53
N LEU A 323 17.25 -3.79 -3.90
CA LEU A 323 17.75 -3.85 -5.26
C LEU A 323 17.51 -5.23 -5.91
N PRO A 324 17.37 -5.28 -7.25
CA PRO A 324 17.37 -6.54 -7.97
C PRO A 324 18.77 -7.19 -7.99
N PHE A 325 18.88 -8.50 -8.20
CA PHE A 325 17.77 -9.45 -8.19
C PHE A 325 17.49 -9.97 -6.78
N THR A 326 16.24 -10.34 -6.53
CA THR A 326 15.78 -10.99 -5.29
C THR A 326 15.97 -12.51 -5.32
N GLY A 327 15.90 -13.13 -6.50
CA GLY A 327 16.00 -14.59 -6.65
C GLY A 327 17.37 -15.10 -7.11
N LEU A 328 18.14 -14.26 -7.82
CA LEU A 328 19.42 -14.64 -8.41
C LEU A 328 20.60 -14.27 -7.51
N VAL A 329 21.66 -15.09 -7.57
CA VAL A 329 22.94 -14.78 -6.89
C VAL A 329 23.69 -13.65 -7.59
N SER A 330 23.57 -13.59 -8.92
CA SER A 330 24.18 -12.54 -9.74
C SER A 330 23.53 -11.18 -9.47
N LYS A 331 24.34 -10.13 -9.62
CA LYS A 331 23.87 -8.75 -9.67
C LYS A 331 23.44 -8.41 -11.10
N THR A 332 22.66 -7.35 -11.26
CA THR A 332 22.46 -6.74 -12.58
C THR A 332 23.75 -6.07 -13.03
N ASN A 333 23.93 -5.91 -14.34
CA ASN A 333 25.10 -5.23 -14.90
C ASN A 333 25.21 -3.76 -14.46
N ASP A 334 24.08 -3.14 -14.11
CA ASP A 334 23.96 -1.74 -13.67
C ASP A 334 23.75 -1.60 -12.16
N TYR A 335 24.12 -2.63 -11.38
CA TYR A 335 23.92 -2.65 -9.93
C TYR A 335 24.49 -1.41 -9.21
N ASP A 336 25.67 -0.94 -9.61
CA ASP A 336 26.30 0.22 -8.96
C ASP A 336 25.53 1.52 -9.22
N ALA A 337 24.92 1.67 -10.40
CA ALA A 337 24.04 2.80 -10.71
C ALA A 337 22.75 2.73 -9.88
N LEU A 338 22.15 1.54 -9.78
CA LEU A 338 20.97 1.30 -8.94
C LEU A 338 21.28 1.62 -7.47
N LYS A 339 22.43 1.18 -6.97
CA LYS A 339 22.84 1.42 -5.57
C LYS A 339 23.12 2.89 -5.32
N THR A 340 23.79 3.57 -6.24
CA THR A 340 24.09 5.00 -6.12
C THR A 340 22.81 5.84 -6.02
N MET A 341 21.80 5.56 -6.85
CA MET A 341 20.50 6.24 -6.74
C MET A 341 19.82 5.93 -5.40
N ALA A 342 19.79 4.66 -4.99
CA ALA A 342 19.21 4.24 -3.72
C ALA A 342 19.87 4.92 -2.51
N ASP A 343 21.21 4.97 -2.47
CA ASP A 343 21.98 5.62 -1.40
C ASP A 343 21.63 7.12 -1.27
N LYS A 344 21.49 7.83 -2.41
CA LYS A 344 21.02 9.23 -2.43
C LYS A 344 19.59 9.36 -1.90
N ALA A 345 18.70 8.47 -2.33
CA ALA A 345 17.30 8.49 -1.95
C ALA A 345 17.12 8.26 -0.44
N VAL A 346 17.79 7.25 0.15
CA VAL A 346 17.71 6.98 1.59
C VAL A 346 18.38 8.06 2.44
N ALA A 347 19.41 8.74 1.93
CA ALA A 347 20.01 9.89 2.62
C ALA A 347 19.04 11.07 2.70
N SER A 348 18.32 11.36 1.60
CA SER A 348 17.28 12.40 1.57
C SER A 348 16.12 12.04 2.50
N LEU A 349 15.62 10.81 2.45
CA LEU A 349 14.60 10.30 3.36
C LEU A 349 14.99 10.47 4.83
N LYS A 350 16.21 10.07 5.18
CA LYS A 350 16.73 10.15 6.55
C LYS A 350 16.74 11.59 7.07
N SER A 351 16.92 12.58 6.19
CA SER A 351 16.94 13.99 6.59
C SER A 351 15.58 14.54 7.06
N ILE A 352 14.48 13.85 6.73
CA ILE A 352 13.12 14.30 7.08
C ILE A 352 12.80 13.99 8.55
N HIS A 353 12.84 12.72 8.95
CA HIS A 353 12.50 12.28 10.31
C HIS A 353 13.55 11.36 10.97
N GLY A 354 14.76 11.30 10.42
CA GLY A 354 15.87 10.52 10.97
C GLY A 354 15.79 9.01 10.75
N LYS A 355 14.80 8.51 9.99
CA LYS A 355 14.67 7.06 9.74
C LYS A 355 15.77 6.53 8.83
N VAL A 356 16.36 5.42 9.24
CA VAL A 356 17.46 4.77 8.52
C VAL A 356 16.88 3.64 7.69
N PHE A 357 17.04 3.74 6.37
CA PHE A 357 16.71 2.66 5.44
C PHE A 357 17.98 1.94 5.01
N GLN A 358 17.96 0.61 5.05
CA GLN A 358 19.07 -0.22 4.60
C GLN A 358 18.99 -0.46 3.09
N VAL A 359 20.09 -0.23 2.37
CA VAL A 359 20.18 -0.41 0.91
C VAL A 359 20.90 -1.72 0.61
N GLY A 360 20.27 -2.63 -0.14
CA GLY A 360 20.85 -3.93 -0.48
C GLY A 360 19.90 -4.81 -1.27
N ARG A 361 20.34 -6.00 -1.67
CA ARG A 361 19.44 -7.00 -2.26
C ARG A 361 18.68 -7.73 -1.16
N LEU A 362 17.57 -8.37 -1.50
CA LEU A 362 16.76 -9.11 -0.52
C LEU A 362 17.60 -10.16 0.24
N GLN A 363 18.51 -10.85 -0.45
CA GLN A 363 19.39 -11.85 0.17
C GLN A 363 20.42 -11.29 1.15
N ASP A 364 20.70 -9.99 1.11
CA ASP A 364 21.67 -9.35 2.03
C ASP A 364 21.04 -9.14 3.42
N PHE A 365 19.71 -9.20 3.52
CA PHE A 365 18.94 -9.02 4.76
C PHE A 365 18.13 -10.26 5.15
N PHE A 366 17.64 -11.02 4.15
CA PHE A 366 16.69 -12.10 4.33
C PHE A 366 17.15 -13.37 3.61
N TYR A 367 16.41 -13.78 2.58
CA TYR A 367 16.59 -14.99 1.80
C TYR A 367 16.23 -14.70 0.33
N ARG A 368 16.70 -15.57 -0.57
CA ARG A 368 16.37 -15.46 -2.00
C ARG A 368 14.95 -15.93 -2.29
N VAL A 369 14.25 -15.18 -3.13
CA VAL A 369 12.89 -15.50 -3.57
C VAL A 369 12.72 -15.18 -5.04
N SER A 370 11.93 -15.98 -5.73
CA SER A 370 11.68 -15.81 -7.17
C SER A 370 10.23 -15.46 -7.44
N GLY A 371 9.95 -15.04 -8.67
CA GLY A 371 8.62 -14.61 -9.09
C GLY A 371 8.17 -13.29 -8.47
N THR A 372 9.11 -12.40 -8.14
CA THR A 372 8.81 -11.06 -7.63
C THR A 372 8.54 -10.08 -8.77
N GLU A 373 7.76 -9.03 -8.49
CA GLU A 373 7.56 -7.93 -9.44
C GLU A 373 8.87 -7.22 -9.75
N LEU A 374 9.70 -6.96 -8.73
CA LEU A 374 11.01 -6.31 -8.88
C LEU A 374 11.87 -7.00 -9.93
N ASP A 375 12.01 -8.33 -9.81
CA ASP A 375 12.86 -9.09 -10.71
C ASP A 375 12.25 -9.18 -12.11
N TRP A 376 10.92 -9.27 -12.24
CA TRP A 376 10.25 -9.23 -13.53
C TRP A 376 10.36 -7.86 -14.21
N ALA A 377 10.14 -6.77 -13.47
CA ALA A 377 10.27 -5.40 -13.95
C ALA A 377 11.69 -5.12 -14.46
N LYS A 378 12.69 -5.60 -13.72
CA LYS A 378 14.09 -5.44 -14.11
C LYS A 378 14.52 -6.38 -15.22
N GLY A 379 14.25 -7.67 -15.08
CA GLY A 379 14.78 -8.73 -15.93
C GLY A 379 13.98 -8.99 -17.21
N VAL A 380 12.69 -8.62 -17.25
CA VAL A 380 11.80 -8.87 -18.40
C VAL A 380 11.26 -7.57 -18.98
N ALA A 381 10.74 -6.67 -18.15
CA ALA A 381 10.22 -5.39 -18.63
C ALA A 381 11.33 -4.37 -18.97
N ASN A 382 12.58 -4.66 -18.57
CA ASN A 382 13.77 -3.84 -18.81
C ASN A 382 13.65 -2.40 -18.30
N ILE A 383 12.97 -2.21 -17.15
CA ILE A 383 12.87 -0.91 -16.49
C ILE A 383 14.24 -0.56 -15.87
N THR A 384 14.69 0.68 -16.11
CA THR A 384 16.04 1.13 -15.73
C THR A 384 16.23 1.08 -14.21
N TYR A 385 15.43 1.83 -13.45
CA TYR A 385 15.47 1.85 -12.01
C TYR A 385 14.22 1.17 -11.44
N ALA A 386 14.38 -0.01 -10.84
CA ALA A 386 13.29 -0.73 -10.20
C ALA A 386 13.70 -1.08 -8.78
N TYR A 387 12.81 -0.85 -7.81
CA TYR A 387 13.07 -1.07 -6.39
C TYR A 387 11.85 -1.60 -5.65
N VAL A 388 12.11 -2.33 -4.57
CA VAL A 388 11.12 -2.59 -3.51
C VAL A 388 11.47 -1.76 -2.29
N LEU A 389 10.50 -1.09 -1.71
CA LEU A 389 10.67 -0.33 -0.48
C LEU A 389 9.90 -1.01 0.65
N GLU A 390 10.60 -1.49 1.66
CA GLU A 390 9.99 -1.94 2.91
C GLU A 390 9.87 -0.74 3.85
N LEU A 391 8.66 -0.21 4.01
CA LEU A 391 8.41 1.02 4.76
C LEU A 391 8.52 0.84 6.28
N ARG A 392 8.13 1.89 7.02
CA ARG A 392 7.98 1.86 8.46
C ARG A 392 7.04 0.73 8.92
N PRO A 393 7.19 0.29 10.18
CA PRO A 393 8.31 0.57 11.07
C PRO A 393 9.54 -0.29 10.74
N HIS A 394 10.65 -0.13 11.48
CA HIS A 394 11.82 -1.00 11.29
C HIS A 394 11.55 -2.42 11.82
N LEU A 395 10.96 -2.52 13.02
CA LEU A 395 10.78 -3.78 13.73
C LEU A 395 9.31 -4.09 13.98
N TYR A 396 9.02 -5.37 14.22
CA TYR A 396 7.69 -5.77 14.69
C TYR A 396 7.33 -5.14 16.03
N ALA A 397 8.31 -4.96 16.92
CA ALA A 397 8.13 -4.33 18.23
C ALA A 397 7.62 -2.88 18.15
N ASP A 398 7.89 -2.21 17.03
CA ASP A 398 7.46 -0.85 16.74
C ASP A 398 6.10 -0.81 16.00
N GLY A 399 5.42 -1.96 15.95
CA GLY A 399 4.10 -2.11 15.36
C GLY A 399 4.07 -2.99 14.12
N GLY A 400 5.18 -3.34 13.47
CA GLY A 400 5.20 -4.19 12.26
C GLY A 400 4.08 -3.86 11.25
N PHE A 401 3.28 -4.86 10.87
CA PHE A 401 2.11 -4.70 9.98
C PHE A 401 0.93 -3.93 10.59
N THR A 402 1.02 -3.60 11.87
CA THR A 402 0.00 -3.01 12.74
C THR A 402 0.46 -1.62 13.21
N ALA A 403 1.18 -0.89 12.35
CA ALA A 403 1.66 0.45 12.65
C ALA A 403 0.51 1.43 12.94
N SER A 404 0.69 2.31 13.93
CA SER A 404 -0.30 3.35 14.25
C SER A 404 -0.56 4.29 13.06
N PRO A 405 -1.81 4.76 12.85
CA PRO A 405 -2.14 5.75 11.82
C PRO A 405 -1.29 7.02 11.87
N SER A 406 -0.73 7.37 13.04
CA SER A 406 0.20 8.52 13.18
C SER A 406 1.47 8.39 12.34
N ASN A 407 1.79 7.20 11.83
CA ASN A 407 2.92 6.98 10.92
C ASN A 407 2.60 7.26 9.46
N ILE A 408 1.33 7.46 9.08
CA ILE A 408 0.92 7.64 7.68
C ILE A 408 1.60 8.87 7.06
N VAL A 409 1.44 10.04 7.68
CA VAL A 409 2.02 11.29 7.17
C VAL A 409 3.56 11.26 7.22
N PRO A 410 4.22 10.88 8.34
CA PRO A 410 5.68 10.79 8.37
C PRO A 410 6.28 9.81 7.34
N SER A 411 5.66 8.65 7.13
CA SER A 411 6.08 7.68 6.11
C SER A 411 5.92 8.29 4.71
N GLY A 412 4.81 8.99 4.46
CA GLY A 412 4.58 9.71 3.22
C GLY A 412 5.62 10.79 2.92
N GLU A 413 5.97 11.62 3.90
CA GLU A 413 6.95 12.70 3.77
C GLU A 413 8.35 12.18 3.45
N GLU A 414 8.75 11.11 4.14
CA GLU A 414 9.99 10.37 3.91
C GLU A 414 10.12 9.85 2.49
N ILE A 415 9.10 9.12 2.02
CA ILE A 415 9.12 8.54 0.67
C ILE A 415 9.00 9.62 -0.39
N PHE A 416 8.26 10.71 -0.12
CA PHE A 416 8.21 11.84 -1.04
C PHE A 416 9.59 12.48 -1.25
N ALA A 417 10.36 12.70 -0.19
CA ALA A 417 11.72 13.25 -0.29
C ALA A 417 12.68 12.33 -1.06
N ALA A 418 12.61 11.01 -0.82
CA ALA A 418 13.33 10.02 -1.60
C ALA A 418 12.95 10.06 -3.08
N LEU A 419 11.65 10.10 -3.37
CA LEU A 419 11.11 10.14 -4.73
C LEU A 419 11.58 11.38 -5.49
N VAL A 420 11.56 12.57 -4.86
CA VAL A 420 12.12 13.80 -5.45
C VAL A 420 13.58 13.62 -5.83
N THR A 421 14.35 12.96 -4.98
CA THR A 421 15.79 12.71 -5.19
C THR A 421 16.02 11.75 -6.36
N CYS A 422 15.24 10.67 -6.45
CA CYS A 422 15.29 9.75 -7.59
C CYS A 422 14.96 10.49 -8.89
N CYS A 423 13.84 11.22 -8.92
CA CYS A 423 13.40 11.97 -10.09
C CYS A 423 14.41 13.02 -10.55
N ARG A 424 15.08 13.73 -9.64
CA ARG A 424 16.15 14.68 -10.00
C ARG A 424 17.42 14.01 -10.52
N SER A 425 17.57 12.71 -10.29
CA SER A 425 18.71 11.92 -10.72
C SER A 425 18.45 11.15 -12.03
N LEU A 426 17.21 11.20 -12.55
CA LEU A 426 16.83 10.74 -13.89
C LEU A 426 17.14 11.83 -14.91
#